data_AF-A0A8J5P131-F1
#
_entry.id   AF-A0A8J5P131-F1
#
_cell.length_a   1.000
_cell.length_b   1.000
_cell.length_c   1.000
_cell.angle_alpha   90.00
_cell.angle_beta   90.00
_cell.angle_gamma   90.00
#
_symmetry.space_group_name_H-M   'P 1'
#
loop_
_entity.id
_entity.type
_entity.pdbx_description
1 polymer ?
#
loop_
_entity_poly.entity_id
_entity_poly.type
_entity_poly.pdbx_seq_one_letter_code
_entity_poly.pdbx_strand_id
1 'polypeptide(L)'
;MQTKTFLTTLLAALPAAQAFKFTGPDPSKPIDVSKEVTITWEGDIPDSVSRKFDFTWYCEPDDLNKLSSDISHLVDDVYLSDHKYKFRFHNSKSMLKPFTDKLSAKKLFSFQAVFTDEKQDDLRLEYWSQNYSIIGLDKKEDENSEVDL
;
A
#
# COMPACT_ATOMS: atom_id res chain seq x y z
N MET A 1 8.77 -49.87 -41.97
CA MET A 1 9.19 -49.04 -40.82
C MET A 1 8.17 -47.93 -40.63
N GLN A 2 7.40 -47.95 -39.54
CA GLN A 2 6.52 -46.84 -39.15
C GLN A 2 7.28 -45.93 -38.18
N THR A 3 7.53 -44.69 -38.58
CA THR A 3 8.07 -43.63 -37.72
C THR A 3 6.95 -43.07 -36.85
N LYS A 4 7.02 -43.33 -35.54
CA LYS A 4 6.15 -42.70 -34.54
C LYS A 4 6.68 -41.31 -34.25
N THR A 5 5.99 -40.28 -34.73
CA THR A 5 6.22 -38.90 -34.31
C THR A 5 5.57 -38.72 -32.95
N PHE A 6 6.39 -38.73 -31.89
CA PHE A 6 5.97 -38.26 -30.57
C PHE A 6 5.93 -36.73 -30.62
N LEU A 7 4.73 -36.18 -30.76
CA LEU A 7 4.46 -34.78 -30.45
C LEU A 7 4.52 -34.64 -28.92
N THR A 8 5.69 -34.29 -28.39
CA THR A 8 5.79 -33.68 -27.07
C THR A 8 5.09 -32.34 -27.15
N THR A 9 3.84 -32.29 -26.71
CA THR A 9 3.15 -31.05 -26.38
C THR A 9 3.98 -30.33 -25.31
N LEU A 10 4.79 -29.37 -25.76
CA LEU A 10 5.38 -28.37 -24.90
C LEU A 10 4.21 -27.56 -24.36
N LEU A 11 3.71 -27.95 -23.19
CA LEU A 11 2.75 -27.17 -22.44
C LEU A 11 3.47 -25.87 -22.11
N ALA A 12 3.23 -24.85 -22.92
CA ALA A 12 3.77 -23.52 -22.71
C ALA A 12 3.44 -23.16 -21.26
N ALA A 13 4.48 -22.94 -20.46
CA ALA A 13 4.35 -22.34 -19.15
C ALA A 13 3.80 -20.94 -19.38
N LEU A 14 2.47 -20.82 -19.44
CA LEU A 14 1.81 -19.54 -19.23
C LEU A 14 2.34 -19.06 -17.88
N PRO A 15 2.92 -17.85 -17.80
CA PRO A 15 3.20 -17.28 -16.49
C PRO A 15 1.85 -17.24 -15.79
N ALA A 16 1.70 -18.03 -14.72
CA ALA A 16 0.60 -17.81 -13.81
C ALA A 16 0.76 -16.36 -13.37
N ALA A 17 -0.11 -15.47 -13.85
CA ALA A 17 -0.13 -14.10 -13.36
C ALA A 17 -0.22 -14.23 -11.83
N GLN A 18 0.85 -13.83 -11.16
CA GLN A 18 0.94 -14.00 -9.71
C GLN A 18 -0.24 -13.21 -9.13
N ALA A 19 -1.06 -13.83 -8.28
CA ALA A 19 -2.16 -13.12 -7.65
C ALA A 19 -1.65 -11.88 -6.93
N PHE A 20 -2.40 -10.78 -6.98
CA PHE A 20 -2.01 -9.52 -6.37
C PHE A 20 -1.62 -9.70 -4.91
N LYS A 21 -0.47 -9.15 -4.57
CA LYS A 21 0.10 -9.16 -3.23
C LYS A 21 0.52 -7.74 -2.88
N PHE A 22 -0.20 -7.17 -1.93
CA PHE A 22 0.15 -5.89 -1.35
C PHE A 22 1.25 -6.07 -0.30
N THR A 23 2.47 -5.69 -0.63
CA THR A 23 3.63 -5.86 0.27
C THR A 23 3.78 -4.68 1.23
N GLY A 24 3.33 -3.49 0.85
CA GLY A 24 3.42 -2.30 1.69
C GLY A 24 4.86 -1.76 1.80
N PRO A 25 5.19 -1.01 2.86
CA PRO A 25 6.58 -0.62 3.17
C PRO A 25 7.42 -1.77 3.70
N ASP A 26 8.73 -1.54 3.85
CA ASP A 26 9.68 -2.51 4.39
C ASP A 26 9.24 -3.01 5.78
N PRO A 27 8.89 -4.31 5.91
CA PRO A 27 8.33 -4.87 7.13
C PRO A 27 9.32 -4.96 8.29
N SER A 28 10.61 -4.83 8.01
CA SER A 28 11.70 -4.95 9.00
C SER A 28 11.94 -3.66 9.78
N LYS A 29 11.33 -2.53 9.37
CA LYS A 29 11.59 -1.21 9.94
C LYS A 29 10.30 -0.55 10.43
N PRO A 30 10.36 0.26 11.49
CA PRO A 30 9.27 1.17 11.80
C PRO A 30 9.13 2.22 10.69
N ILE A 31 7.92 2.74 10.53
CA ILE A 31 7.63 3.83 9.60
C ILE A 31 8.08 5.15 10.25
N ASP A 32 9.04 5.84 9.65
CA ASP A 32 9.41 7.18 10.07
C ASP A 32 8.53 8.20 9.33
N VAL A 33 7.55 8.78 10.04
CA VAL A 33 6.59 9.72 9.45
C VAL A 33 7.21 11.07 9.08
N SER A 34 8.46 11.32 9.48
CA SER A 34 9.23 12.49 9.01
C SER A 34 9.83 12.30 7.63
N LYS A 35 9.81 11.08 7.08
CA LYS A 35 10.43 10.72 5.82
C LYS A 35 9.38 10.34 4.77
N GLU A 36 9.82 10.33 3.52
CA GLU A 36 9.07 9.68 2.45
C GLU A 36 9.02 8.17 2.69
N VAL A 37 7.85 7.59 2.49
CA VAL A 37 7.58 6.15 2.65
C VAL A 37 7.30 5.57 1.27
N THR A 38 8.00 4.48 0.95
CA THR A 38 7.78 3.72 -0.28
C THR A 38 6.91 2.51 0.03
N ILE A 39 5.83 2.36 -0.73
CA ILE A 39 4.88 1.27 -0.74
C ILE A 39 5.16 0.43 -1.97
N THR A 40 5.04 -0.89 -1.85
CA THR A 40 5.24 -1.82 -2.96
C THR A 40 4.09 -2.81 -3.07
N TRP A 41 3.95 -3.38 -4.27
CA TRP A 41 3.05 -4.50 -4.55
C TRP A 41 3.54 -5.31 -5.74
N GLU A 42 3.08 -6.55 -5.81
CA GLU A 42 3.40 -7.50 -6.87
C GLU A 42 2.12 -8.17 -7.38
N GLY A 43 2.23 -8.80 -8.54
CA GLY A 43 1.14 -9.58 -9.11
C GLY A 43 0.08 -8.75 -9.83
N ASP A 44 -1.04 -9.40 -10.09
CA ASP A 44 -2.12 -8.89 -10.93
C ASP A 44 -3.50 -9.16 -10.31
N ILE A 45 -4.50 -8.43 -10.78
CA ILE A 45 -5.90 -8.52 -10.36
C ILE A 45 -6.78 -8.99 -11.54
N PRO A 46 -8.02 -9.48 -11.30
CA PRO A 46 -8.91 -9.90 -12.39
C PRO A 46 -9.23 -8.76 -13.37
N ASP A 47 -9.24 -9.01 -14.68
CA ASP A 47 -9.45 -8.00 -15.75
C ASP A 47 -10.75 -7.17 -15.63
N SER A 48 -11.72 -7.64 -14.85
CA SER A 48 -12.95 -6.90 -14.57
C SER A 48 -12.74 -5.68 -13.66
N VAL A 49 -11.63 -5.61 -12.92
CA VAL A 49 -11.39 -4.58 -11.90
C VAL A 49 -10.47 -3.50 -12.44
N SER A 50 -10.74 -2.24 -12.09
CA SER A 50 -9.90 -1.10 -12.46
C SER A 50 -8.43 -1.35 -12.10
N ARG A 51 -7.51 -0.96 -13.00
CA ARG A 51 -6.06 -1.03 -12.71
C ARG A 51 -5.58 0.16 -11.90
N LYS A 52 -6.47 1.12 -11.63
CA LYS A 52 -6.28 2.19 -10.66
C LYS A 52 -6.86 1.73 -9.31
N PHE A 53 -6.20 2.07 -8.22
CA PHE A 53 -6.67 1.77 -6.88
C PHE A 53 -6.42 2.91 -5.92
N ASP A 54 -7.26 2.98 -4.89
CA ASP A 54 -7.08 3.90 -3.79
C ASP A 54 -6.17 3.27 -2.74
N PHE A 55 -5.32 4.11 -2.16
CA PHE A 55 -4.46 3.72 -1.05
C PHE A 55 -4.88 4.48 0.20
N THR A 56 -5.17 3.72 1.25
CA THR A 56 -5.53 4.24 2.56
C THR A 56 -4.63 3.65 3.62
N TRP A 57 -4.61 4.27 4.79
CA TRP A 57 -3.86 3.78 5.91
C TRP A 57 -4.69 3.86 7.18
N TYR A 58 -4.48 2.88 8.04
CA TYR A 58 -5.32 2.59 9.19
C TYR A 58 -4.48 2.47 10.44
N CYS A 59 -5.07 2.83 11.58
CA CYS A 59 -4.44 2.70 12.87
C CYS A 59 -5.41 2.14 13.92
N GLU A 60 -5.00 1.06 14.58
CA GLU A 60 -5.68 0.51 15.76
C GLU A 60 -5.31 1.24 17.06
N PRO A 61 -6.12 1.15 18.14
CA PRO A 61 -7.46 0.51 18.22
C PRO A 61 -8.56 1.37 17.58
N ASP A 62 -9.75 0.79 17.35
CA ASP A 62 -10.92 1.41 16.68
C ASP A 62 -11.30 2.82 17.15
N ASP A 63 -10.97 3.20 18.39
CA ASP A 63 -11.13 4.58 18.87
C ASP A 63 -10.32 5.61 18.04
N LEU A 64 -9.30 5.13 17.32
CA LEU A 64 -8.46 5.87 16.37
C LEU A 64 -8.89 5.68 14.92
N ASN A 65 -9.95 4.91 14.63
CA ASN A 65 -10.47 4.72 13.28
C ASN A 65 -10.93 6.05 12.65
N LYS A 66 -11.50 6.96 13.46
CA LYS A 66 -11.79 8.33 13.03
C LYS A 66 -10.52 9.08 12.57
N LEU A 67 -9.41 8.85 13.26
CA LEU A 67 -8.11 9.43 12.91
C LEU A 67 -7.60 8.87 11.56
N SER A 68 -7.84 7.59 11.28
CA SER A 68 -7.53 6.99 9.97
C SER A 68 -8.34 7.65 8.84
N SER A 69 -9.66 7.82 9.03
CA SER A 69 -10.55 8.44 8.04
C SER A 69 -10.25 9.91 7.77
N ASP A 70 -9.79 10.67 8.77
CA ASP A 70 -9.49 12.10 8.62
C ASP A 70 -8.13 12.33 7.92
N ILE A 71 -7.28 11.30 7.85
CA ILE A 71 -5.96 11.39 7.22
C ILE A 71 -5.89 10.64 5.89
N SER A 72 -6.87 9.77 5.62
CA SER A 72 -7.11 9.17 4.30
C SER A 72 -7.72 10.18 3.32
N HIS A 73 -7.04 11.30 3.06
CA HIS A 73 -7.33 12.06 1.86
C HIS A 73 -6.56 11.42 0.72
N LEU A 74 -7.31 10.65 -0.07
CA LEU A 74 -7.01 10.08 -1.39
C LEU A 74 -5.66 10.53 -1.94
N VAL A 75 -4.70 9.60 -1.94
CA VAL A 75 -3.45 9.79 -2.69
C VAL A 75 -3.75 9.79 -4.19
N ASP A 76 -2.95 10.56 -4.93
CA ASP A 76 -3.01 10.68 -6.39
C ASP A 76 -3.13 9.32 -7.07
N ASP A 77 -3.72 9.30 -8.27
CA ASP A 77 -3.93 8.13 -9.12
C ASP A 77 -2.79 7.09 -9.05
N VAL A 78 -3.01 5.99 -8.31
CA VAL A 78 -2.05 4.88 -8.18
C VAL A 78 -2.42 3.78 -9.18
N TYR A 79 -1.48 3.41 -10.04
CA TYR A 79 -1.69 2.38 -11.06
C TYR A 79 -1.00 1.08 -10.69
N LEU A 80 -1.68 -0.05 -10.91
CA LEU A 80 -1.16 -1.40 -10.68
C LEU A 80 0.20 -1.64 -11.36
N SER A 81 0.42 -1.07 -12.55
CA SER A 81 1.66 -1.21 -13.33
C SER A 81 2.89 -0.59 -12.69
N ASP A 82 2.72 0.30 -11.71
CA ASP A 82 3.83 1.06 -11.16
C ASP A 82 4.65 0.24 -10.16
N HIS A 83 4.05 -0.81 -9.57
CA HIS A 83 4.61 -1.71 -8.55
C HIS A 83 5.11 -1.03 -7.27
N LYS A 84 5.14 0.30 -7.24
CA LYS A 84 5.56 1.11 -6.11
C LYS A 84 4.89 2.46 -6.13
N TYR A 85 4.65 3.00 -4.94
CA TYR A 85 4.17 4.36 -4.74
C TYR A 85 4.96 5.01 -3.61
N LYS A 86 5.26 6.30 -3.74
CA LYS A 86 5.99 7.07 -2.75
C LYS A 86 5.06 8.14 -2.22
N PHE A 87 4.94 8.21 -0.90
CA PHE A 87 4.12 9.23 -0.26
C PHE A 87 4.81 9.79 0.97
N ARG A 88 4.35 10.97 1.39
CA ARG A 88 4.77 11.63 2.61
C ARG A 88 3.53 11.97 3.42
N PHE A 89 3.63 11.83 4.74
CA PHE A 89 2.58 12.19 5.69
C PHE A 89 2.45 13.72 5.76
N HIS A 90 1.64 14.32 4.90
CA HIS A 90 1.36 15.75 4.93
C HIS A 90 0.25 16.03 5.94
N ASN A 91 0.45 16.99 6.85
CA ASN A 91 -0.53 17.46 7.85
C ASN A 91 -0.99 16.39 8.89
N SER A 92 -0.56 15.14 8.76
CA SER A 92 -0.91 14.03 9.64
C SER A 92 -0.20 14.08 11.00
N LYS A 93 1.01 14.67 11.04
CA LYS A 93 1.86 14.65 12.25
C LYS A 93 1.18 15.27 13.47
N SER A 94 0.54 16.44 13.30
CA SER A 94 -0.16 17.13 14.39
C SER A 94 -1.33 16.31 14.94
N MET A 95 -2.05 15.60 14.06
CA MET A 95 -3.17 14.72 14.42
C MET A 95 -2.70 13.44 15.13
N LEU A 96 -1.57 12.88 14.71
CA LEU A 96 -1.00 11.66 15.28
C LEU A 96 -0.23 11.92 16.60
N LYS A 97 0.31 13.13 16.79
CA LYS A 97 1.18 13.50 17.94
C LYS A 97 0.58 13.17 19.32
N PRO A 98 -0.71 13.42 19.62
CA PRO A 98 -1.31 13.06 20.91
C PRO A 98 -1.29 11.56 21.22
N PHE A 99 -1.09 10.72 20.20
CA PHE A 99 -1.12 9.26 20.32
C PHE A 99 0.28 8.63 20.19
N THR A 100 1.35 9.43 20.14
CA THR A 100 2.74 8.96 19.89
C THR A 100 3.13 7.74 20.71
N ASP A 101 2.84 7.72 22.01
CA ASP A 101 3.19 6.60 22.89
C ASP A 101 2.45 5.31 22.51
N LYS A 102 1.18 5.41 22.11
CA LYS A 102 0.37 4.27 21.68
C LYS A 102 0.84 3.74 20.32
N LEU A 103 1.16 4.65 19.40
CA LEU A 103 1.55 4.35 18.02
C LEU A 103 2.99 3.83 17.89
N SER A 104 3.87 4.20 18.82
CA SER A 104 5.26 3.74 18.88
C SER A 104 5.42 2.42 19.65
N ALA A 105 4.58 2.15 20.65
CA ALA A 105 4.70 0.97 21.50
C ALA A 105 4.17 -0.33 20.87
N LYS A 106 3.38 -0.25 19.79
CA LYS A 106 2.71 -1.41 19.18
C LYS A 106 2.70 -1.33 17.65
N LYS A 107 2.66 -2.48 16.98
CA LYS A 107 2.43 -2.56 15.53
C LYS A 107 0.93 -2.36 15.25
N LEU A 108 0.48 -1.12 15.26
CA LEU A 108 -0.94 -0.75 15.13
C LEU A 108 -1.28 -0.11 13.78
N PHE A 109 -0.26 0.21 12.98
CA PHE A 109 -0.44 0.95 11.75
C PHE A 109 -0.42 0.01 10.55
N SER A 110 -1.40 0.07 9.67
CA SER A 110 -1.44 -0.74 8.44
C SER A 110 -1.83 0.11 7.25
N PHE A 111 -1.60 -0.42 6.05
CA PHE A 111 -2.01 0.16 4.79
C PHE A 111 -3.03 -0.75 4.13
N GLN A 112 -3.89 -0.16 3.33
CA GLN A 112 -4.89 -0.86 2.55
C GLN A 112 -4.84 -0.37 1.11
N ALA A 113 -4.82 -1.32 0.17
CA ALA A 113 -5.11 -1.06 -1.24
C ALA A 113 -6.55 -1.46 -1.51
N VAL A 114 -7.32 -0.55 -2.11
CA VAL A 114 -8.74 -0.73 -2.43
C VAL A 114 -8.93 -0.59 -3.92
N PHE A 115 -9.29 -1.69 -4.58
CA PHE A 115 -9.71 -1.67 -5.98
C PHE A 115 -11.23 -1.64 -6.06
N THR A 116 -11.74 -0.74 -6.89
CA THR A 116 -13.17 -0.59 -7.18
C THR A 116 -13.44 -0.95 -8.64
N ASP A 117 -14.59 -1.58 -8.89
CA ASP A 117 -15.13 -1.71 -10.24
C ASP A 117 -16.11 -0.56 -10.49
N GLU A 118 -15.80 0.31 -11.45
CA GLU A 118 -16.68 1.42 -11.85
C GLU A 118 -18.01 0.93 -12.47
N LYS A 119 -18.12 -0.36 -12.82
CA LYS A 119 -19.30 -0.96 -13.47
C LYS A 119 -20.11 -1.88 -12.56
N GLN A 120 -19.56 -2.31 -11.43
CA GLN A 120 -20.23 -3.13 -10.42
C GLN A 120 -19.95 -2.56 -9.04
N ASP A 121 -20.90 -1.77 -8.51
CA ASP A 121 -20.82 -1.12 -7.19
C ASP A 121 -20.48 -2.08 -6.03
N ASP A 122 -20.71 -3.40 -6.20
CA ASP A 122 -20.49 -4.41 -5.16
C ASP A 122 -19.10 -5.07 -5.20
N LEU A 123 -18.31 -4.90 -6.26
CA LEU A 123 -17.03 -5.60 -6.41
C LEU A 123 -15.87 -4.72 -5.92
N ARG A 124 -15.61 -4.82 -4.62
CA ARG A 124 -14.49 -4.16 -3.94
C ARG A 124 -13.44 -5.20 -3.52
N LEU A 125 -12.22 -5.08 -4.03
CA LEU A 125 -11.09 -5.89 -3.57
C LEU A 125 -10.25 -5.08 -2.59
N GLU A 126 -10.04 -5.64 -1.41
CA GLU A 126 -9.27 -5.00 -0.34
C GLU A 126 -8.06 -5.86 0.03
N TYR A 127 -6.90 -5.24 0.06
CA TYR A 127 -5.66 -5.90 0.44
C TYR A 127 -4.98 -5.11 1.53
N TRP A 128 -4.63 -5.78 2.61
CA TRP A 128 -4.02 -5.17 3.78
C TRP A 128 -2.53 -5.52 3.83
N SER A 129 -1.71 -4.52 4.16
CA SER A 129 -0.35 -4.78 4.57
C SER A 129 -0.33 -5.41 5.96
N GLN A 130 0.82 -5.93 6.36
CA GLN A 130 1.08 -6.17 7.78
C GLN A 130 1.00 -4.88 8.61
N ASN A 131 1.08 -5.03 9.93
CA ASN A 131 1.10 -3.90 10.84
C ASN A 131 2.53 -3.41 11.11
N TYR A 132 2.65 -2.11 11.35
CA TYR A 132 3.88 -1.36 11.58
C TYR A 132 3.78 -0.55 12.87
N SER A 133 4.93 -0.34 13.50
CA SER A 133 5.11 0.72 14.49
C SER A 133 5.55 1.98 13.76
N ILE A 134 5.22 3.15 14.32
CA ILE A 134 5.60 4.44 13.73
C ILE A 134 6.51 5.23 14.66
N ILE A 135 7.41 6.02 14.08
CA ILE A 135 8.36 6.89 14.77
C ILE A 135 8.44 8.25 14.08
N GLY A 136 9.07 9.24 14.73
CA GLY A 136 9.33 10.56 14.11
C GLY A 136 8.17 11.55 14.19
N LEU A 137 7.19 11.30 15.07
CA LEU A 137 6.08 12.21 15.38
C LEU A 137 6.48 13.40 16.26
N ASP A 138 7.54 13.22 17.06
CA ASP A 138 8.15 14.18 17.95
C ASP A 138 9.14 15.11 17.24
N LYS A 139 9.67 14.69 16.10
CA LYS A 139 10.53 15.49 15.23
C LYS A 139 9.73 16.65 14.63
N LYS A 140 10.19 17.89 14.87
CA LYS A 140 9.75 19.06 14.11
C LYS A 140 9.89 18.73 12.61
N GLU A 141 8.93 19.15 11.79
CA GLU A 141 9.13 19.10 10.34
C GLU A 141 10.42 19.86 10.06
N ASP A 142 11.43 19.19 9.51
CA ASP A 142 12.66 19.84 9.13
C ASP A 142 12.28 20.96 8.16
N GLU A 143 12.66 22.19 8.52
CA GLU A 143 12.79 23.33 7.62
C GLU A 143 13.79 22.93 6.51
N ASN A 144 13.35 22.14 5.54
CA ASN A 144 13.99 22.08 4.23
C ASN A 144 13.12 22.85 3.25
N SER A 145 13.08 24.15 3.49
CA SER A 145 13.19 25.14 2.43
C SER A 145 14.55 24.98 1.74
N GLU A 146 14.64 24.03 0.82
CA GLU A 146 15.48 24.17 -0.38
C GLU A 146 14.48 24.44 -1.51
N VAL A 147 13.97 25.67 -1.63
CA VAL A 147 14.48 26.62 -2.63
C VAL A 147 15.93 26.37 -2.99
N ASP A 148 16.12 25.66 -4.11
CA ASP A 148 17.34 25.79 -4.91
C ASP A 148 16.94 26.09 -6.37
N LEU A 149 17.06 27.39 -6.67
CA LEU A 149 17.26 28.12 -7.94
C LEU A 149 16.37 27.82 -9.17
#